data_AF-A0A9D2IGX4-F1
#
_entry.id   AF-A0A9D2IGX4-F1
#
_cell.length_a   1.000
_cell.length_b   1.000
_cell.length_c   1.000
_cell.angle_alpha   90.00
_cell.angle_beta   90.00
_cell.angle_gamma   90.00
#
_symmetry.space_group_name_H-M   'P 1'
#
loop_
_entity.id
_entity.type
_entity.pdbx_description
1 polymer ?
#
loop_
_entity_poly.entity_id
_entity_poly.type
_entity_poly.pdbx_seq_one_letter_code
_entity_poly.pdbx_strand_id
1 'polypeptide(L)'
;KCADYLLKIYANVVSFYVEAPRAACITSIMERAKVDRDRAEKMIVKTDRYRAEYYKYYTHGGDWTNPMNYDLTLNSYRIGRDRCVDVMKDYIDLKFDGNHPFRDRIKRTF
;
A
#
# COMPACT_ATOMS: atom_id res chain seq x y z
N LYS A 1 -5.21 -8.61 -0.83
CA LYS A 1 -4.21 -8.84 -1.90
C LYS A 1 -4.99 -9.02 -3.19
N CYS A 2 -4.60 -8.36 -4.29
CA CYS A 2 -5.32 -8.31 -5.58
C CYS A 2 -6.51 -7.32 -5.68
N ALA A 3 -6.64 -6.35 -4.77
CA ALA A 3 -7.72 -5.36 -4.89
C ALA A 3 -7.54 -4.50 -6.14
N ASP A 4 -6.29 -4.12 -6.46
CA ASP A 4 -5.92 -3.43 -7.70
C ASP A 4 -6.36 -4.23 -8.94
N TYR A 5 -6.10 -5.53 -8.98
CA TYR A 5 -6.45 -6.37 -10.12
C TYR A 5 -7.96 -6.61 -10.26
N LEU A 6 -8.65 -6.91 -9.15
CA LEU A 6 -10.07 -7.27 -9.15
C LEU A 6 -10.96 -6.04 -9.36
N LEU A 7 -10.59 -4.90 -8.80
CA LEU A 7 -11.43 -3.69 -8.81
C LEU A 7 -11.09 -2.73 -9.95
N LYS A 8 -10.09 -3.03 -10.81
CA LYS A 8 -9.66 -2.16 -11.92
C LYS A 8 -10.78 -1.76 -12.90
N ILE A 9 -11.85 -2.54 -12.97
CA ILE A 9 -12.98 -2.28 -13.88
C ILE A 9 -13.89 -1.14 -13.39
N TYR A 10 -13.80 -0.76 -12.12
CA TYR A 10 -14.62 0.28 -11.53
C TYR A 10 -13.94 1.63 -11.66
N ALA A 11 -14.58 2.55 -12.39
CA ALA A 11 -14.03 3.89 -12.65
C ALA A 11 -13.80 4.71 -11.38
N ASN A 12 -14.52 4.42 -10.30
CA ASN A 12 -14.46 5.11 -9.01
C ASN A 12 -13.46 4.49 -8.02
N VAL A 13 -12.52 3.66 -8.50
CA VAL A 13 -11.49 3.02 -7.68
C VAL A 13 -10.12 3.64 -7.96
N VAL A 14 -9.35 3.80 -6.88
CA VAL A 14 -7.94 4.20 -6.93
C VAL A 14 -7.09 3.17 -6.20
N SER A 15 -5.97 2.77 -6.80
CA SER A 15 -5.05 1.79 -6.24
C SER A 15 -3.70 2.43 -5.88
N PHE A 16 -3.29 2.25 -4.62
CA PHE A 16 -2.02 2.77 -4.11
C PHE A 16 -1.10 1.62 -3.68
N TYR A 17 0.18 1.70 -4.07
CA TYR A 17 1.23 0.83 -3.53
C TYR A 17 2.12 1.63 -2.58
N VAL A 18 2.27 1.17 -1.34
CA VAL A 18 3.09 1.84 -0.33
C VAL A 18 4.27 0.96 0.03
N GLU A 19 5.48 1.49 -0.14
CA GLU A 19 6.73 0.80 0.09
C GLU A 19 7.63 1.57 1.06
N ALA A 20 8.58 0.87 1.67
CA ALA A 20 9.68 1.44 2.44
C ALA A 20 10.92 0.54 2.38
N PRO A 21 12.14 1.08 2.61
CA PRO A 21 13.33 0.26 2.72
C PRO A 21 13.17 -0.83 3.80
N ARG A 22 13.73 -2.02 3.54
CA ARG A 22 13.62 -3.19 4.41
C ARG A 22 13.93 -2.88 5.87
N ALA A 23 14.99 -2.10 6.14
CA ALA A 23 15.38 -1.70 7.49
C ALA A 23 14.27 -0.91 8.21
N ALA A 24 13.61 0.02 7.53
CA ALA A 24 12.50 0.80 8.10
C ALA A 24 11.28 -0.09 8.40
N CYS A 25 10.99 -1.05 7.52
CA CYS A 25 9.93 -2.04 7.75
C CYS A 25 10.21 -2.91 8.98
N ILE A 26 11.46 -3.33 9.17
CA ILE A 26 11.89 -4.12 10.34
C ILE A 26 11.66 -3.31 11.63
N THR A 27 12.19 -2.08 11.70
CA THR A 27 11.99 -1.20 12.86
C THR A 27 10.51 -1.01 13.18
N SER A 28 9.69 -0.71 12.17
CA SER A 28 8.25 -0.52 12.37
C SER A 28 7.53 -1.78 12.86
N ILE A 29 7.96 -2.98 12.45
CA ILE A 29 7.36 -4.23 12.93
C ILE A 29 7.81 -4.54 14.35
N MET A 30 9.09 -4.34 14.67
CA MET A 30 9.60 -4.50 16.04
C MET A 30 8.80 -3.63 17.02
N GLU A 31 8.58 -2.36 16.67
CA GLU A 31 7.82 -1.41 17.48
C GLU A 31 6.35 -1.79 17.66
N ARG A 32 5.68 -2.20 16.57
CA ARG A 32 4.24 -2.48 16.55
C ARG A 32 3.89 -3.86 17.11
N ALA A 33 4.68 -4.87 16.78
CA ALA A 33 4.45 -6.26 17.20
C ALA A 33 5.20 -6.64 18.48
N LYS A 34 6.06 -5.75 19.01
CA LYS A 34 6.88 -5.98 20.22
C LYS A 34 7.72 -7.27 20.13
N VAL A 35 8.40 -7.42 18.99
CA VAL A 35 9.28 -8.57 18.70
C VAL A 35 10.70 -8.11 18.42
N ASP A 36 11.66 -9.03 18.55
CA ASP A 36 13.04 -8.77 18.16
C ASP A 36 13.21 -8.67 16.62
N ARG A 37 14.43 -8.32 16.22
CA ARG A 37 14.81 -8.13 14.82
C ARG A 37 14.67 -9.39 13.98
N ASP A 38 15.16 -10.53 14.47
CA ASP A 38 15.13 -11.81 13.71
C ASP A 38 13.70 -12.25 13.47
N ARG A 39 12.84 -12.11 14.48
CA ARG A 39 11.42 -12.39 14.36
C ARG A 39 10.73 -11.43 13.39
N ALA A 40 11.03 -10.13 13.45
CA ALA A 40 10.51 -9.15 12.51
C ALA A 40 10.91 -9.46 11.06
N GLU A 41 12.18 -9.80 10.80
CA GLU A 41 12.68 -10.19 9.48
C GLU A 41 11.94 -11.43 8.94
N LYS A 42 11.79 -12.47 9.76
CA LYS A 42 11.02 -13.68 9.41
C LYS A 42 9.55 -13.36 9.10
N MET A 43 8.94 -12.44 9.85
CA MET A 43 7.56 -12.01 9.61
C MET A 43 7.42 -11.29 8.26
N ILE A 44 8.36 -10.41 7.89
CA ILE A 44 8.32 -9.74 6.59
C ILE A 44 8.49 -10.75 5.46
N VAL A 45 9.52 -11.59 5.51
CA VAL A 45 9.78 -12.60 4.46
C VAL A 45 8.58 -13.52 4.27
N LYS A 46 7.98 -14.02 5.36
CA LYS A 46 6.78 -14.87 5.30
C LYS A 46 5.60 -14.11 4.68
N THR A 47 5.41 -12.86 5.06
CA THR A 47 4.29 -12.05 4.57
C THR A 47 4.46 -11.74 3.09
N ASP A 48 5.64 -11.27 2.67
CA ASP A 48 5.98 -10.93 1.28
C ASP A 48 5.85 -12.14 0.36
N ARG A 49 6.39 -13.30 0.77
CA ARG A 49 6.22 -14.55 0.02
C ARG A 49 4.75 -14.90 -0.15
N TYR A 50 3.99 -14.87 0.94
CA TYR A 50 2.54 -15.08 0.87
C TYR A 50 1.85 -14.02 0.00
N ARG A 51 2.39 -12.79 -0.11
CA ARG A 51 1.80 -11.73 -0.95
C ARG A 51 2.04 -12.02 -2.44
N ALA A 52 3.27 -12.35 -2.78
CA ALA A 52 3.69 -12.70 -4.13
C ALA A 52 2.96 -13.96 -4.63
N GLU A 53 2.94 -15.05 -3.86
CA GLU A 53 2.28 -16.31 -4.25
C GLU A 53 0.77 -16.12 -4.46
N TYR A 54 0.10 -15.47 -3.50
CA TYR A 54 -1.33 -15.20 -3.60
C TYR A 54 -1.63 -14.34 -4.84
N TYR A 55 -0.89 -13.23 -5.02
CA TYR A 55 -1.13 -12.35 -6.16
C TYR A 55 -0.89 -13.05 -7.49
N LYS A 56 0.24 -13.74 -7.64
CA LYS A 56 0.57 -14.50 -8.84
C LYS A 56 -0.53 -15.51 -9.19
N TYR A 57 -1.04 -16.23 -8.20
CA TYR A 57 -2.12 -17.21 -8.42
C TYR A 57 -3.41 -16.55 -8.91
N TYR A 58 -3.89 -15.50 -8.23
CA TYR A 58 -5.19 -14.88 -8.53
C TYR A 58 -5.18 -13.87 -9.69
N THR A 59 -4.00 -13.45 -10.15
CA THR A 59 -3.84 -12.51 -11.28
C THR A 59 -3.27 -13.18 -12.53
N HIS A 60 -3.26 -14.52 -12.57
CA HIS A 60 -2.77 -15.31 -13.70
C HIS A 60 -1.31 -15.02 -14.09
N GLY A 61 -0.44 -14.86 -13.08
CA GLY A 61 1.00 -14.66 -13.29
C GLY A 61 1.52 -13.25 -13.02
N GLY A 62 0.66 -12.33 -12.54
CA GLY A 62 1.07 -10.95 -12.25
C GLY A 62 2.12 -10.82 -11.14
N ASP A 63 2.88 -9.74 -11.22
CA ASP A 63 3.82 -9.29 -10.18
C ASP A 63 3.21 -8.14 -9.39
N TRP A 64 2.88 -8.38 -8.13
CA TRP A 64 2.29 -7.41 -7.22
C TRP A 64 3.19 -6.22 -6.87
N THR A 65 4.50 -6.28 -7.17
CA THR A 65 5.43 -5.17 -6.97
C THR A 65 5.58 -4.28 -8.21
N ASN A 66 4.96 -4.65 -9.33
CA ASN A 66 5.01 -3.85 -10.54
C ASN A 66 4.27 -2.51 -10.30
N PRO A 67 4.96 -1.35 -10.35
CA PRO A 67 4.33 -0.06 -10.10
C PRO A 67 3.23 0.26 -11.12
N MET A 68 3.28 -0.31 -12.32
CA MET A 68 2.28 -0.10 -13.37
C MET A 68 0.92 -0.75 -13.06
N ASN A 69 0.82 -1.60 -12.03
CA ASN A 69 -0.46 -2.14 -11.59
C ASN A 69 -1.27 -1.13 -10.76
N TYR A 70 -0.64 -0.05 -10.32
CA TYR A 70 -1.19 0.92 -9.37
C TYR A 70 -1.31 2.31 -9.99
N ASP A 71 -2.29 3.08 -9.53
CA ASP A 71 -2.42 4.49 -9.90
C ASP A 71 -1.24 5.32 -9.36
N LEU A 72 -0.76 4.99 -8.14
CA LEU A 72 0.37 5.68 -7.52
C LEU A 72 1.17 4.78 -6.57
N THR A 73 2.49 4.85 -6.67
CA THR A 73 3.43 4.20 -5.75
C THR A 73 4.11 5.22 -4.83
N LEU A 74 4.08 4.99 -3.52
CA LEU A 74 4.54 5.92 -2.50
C LEU A 74 5.63 5.30 -1.61
N ASN A 75 6.72 6.05 -1.41
CA ASN A 75 7.76 5.69 -0.44
C ASN A 75 7.47 6.33 0.91
N SER A 76 6.89 5.56 1.82
CA SER A 76 6.49 6.03 3.16
C SER A 76 7.65 6.36 4.09
N TYR A 77 8.86 5.87 3.81
CA TYR A 77 10.04 6.19 4.62
C TYR A 77 10.59 7.59 4.32
N ARG A 78 10.45 8.08 3.09
CA ARG A 78 11.03 9.36 2.67
C ARG A 78 10.25 10.57 3.19
N ILE A 79 8.93 10.50 3.15
CA ILE A 79 8.05 11.63 3.51
C ILE A 79 7.22 11.37 4.76
N GLY A 80 7.21 10.15 5.30
CA GLY A 80 6.38 9.75 6.42
C GLY A 80 4.95 9.37 6.00
N ARG A 81 4.27 8.60 6.85
CA ARG A 81 2.93 8.08 6.58
C ARG A 81 1.88 9.18 6.44
N ASP A 82 1.96 10.22 7.26
CA ASP A 82 1.01 11.33 7.21
C ASP A 82 1.07 12.08 5.88
N ARG A 83 2.29 12.36 5.40
CA ARG A 83 2.46 13.00 4.08
C ARG A 83 2.05 12.08 2.94
N CYS A 84 2.24 10.77 3.05
CA CYS A 84 1.67 9.83 2.08
C CYS A 84 0.14 9.93 2.04
N VAL A 85 -0.54 10.09 3.19
CA VAL A 85 -1.99 10.30 3.22
C VAL A 85 -2.38 11.60 2.53
N ASP A 86 -1.65 12.69 2.77
CA ASP A 86 -1.90 13.96 2.07
C ASP A 86 -1.76 13.80 0.55
N VAL A 87 -0.70 13.14 0.06
CA VAL A 87 -0.52 12.87 -1.37
C VAL A 87 -1.64 11.99 -1.95
N MET A 88 -2.11 10.98 -1.20
CA MET A 88 -3.24 10.16 -1.64
C MET A 88 -4.53 10.97 -1.77
N LYS A 89 -4.77 11.92 -0.85
CA LYS A 89 -5.93 12.82 -0.91
C LYS A 89 -5.88 13.70 -2.15
N ASP A 90 -4.75 14.37 -2.36
CA ASP A 90 -4.56 15.25 -3.51
C ASP A 90 -4.73 14.48 -4.84
N TYR A 91 -4.22 13.25 -4.92
CA TYR A 91 -4.41 12.40 -6.09
C TYR A 91 -5.88 12.05 -6.33
N ILE A 92 -6.63 11.71 -5.28
CA ILE A 92 -8.06 11.39 -5.38
C ILE A 92 -8.85 12.62 -5.84
N ASP A 93 -8.56 13.80 -5.28
CA ASP A 93 -9.19 15.05 -5.69
C ASP A 93 -8.92 15.36 -7.17
N LEU A 94 -7.69 15.18 -7.64
CA LEU A 94 -7.30 15.37 -9.05
C LEU A 94 -7.96 14.34 -9.98
N LYS A 95 -8.07 13.07 -9.58
CA LYS A 95 -8.63 12.00 -10.42
C LYS A 95 -10.15 12.12 -10.58
N PHE A 96 -10.83 12.68 -9.60
CA PHE A 96 -12.31 12.79 -9.58
C PHE A 96 -12.83 14.22 -9.63
N ASP A 97 -11.99 15.21 -9.96
CA ASP A 97 -12.34 16.63 -9.99
C ASP A 97 -13.05 17.11 -8.71
N GLY A 98 -12.63 16.59 -7.55
CA GLY A 98 -13.25 16.86 -6.25
C GLY A 98 -14.68 16.33 -6.08
N ASN A 99 -15.17 15.48 -6.97
CA ASN A 99 -16.50 14.85 -6.96
C ASN A 99 -16.43 13.42 -6.40
N HIS A 100 -16.04 13.29 -5.14
CA HIS A 100 -16.00 11.99 -4.46
C HIS A 100 -16.54 12.11 -3.02
N PRO A 101 -17.18 11.05 -2.48
CA PRO A 101 -17.91 11.09 -1.20
C PRO A 101 -17.02 11.23 0.04
N PHE A 102 -15.69 11.26 -0.15
CA PHE A 102 -14.72 11.33 0.95
C PHE A 102 -14.11 12.72 1.15
N ARG A 103 -14.48 13.71 0.34
CA ARG A 103 -13.95 15.08 0.40
C ARG A 103 -13.98 15.66 1.82
N ASP A 104 -15.05 15.38 2.58
CA ASP A 104 -15.23 15.84 3.97
C ASP A 104 -14.98 14.76 5.04
N ARG A 105 -14.64 13.53 4.64
CA ARG A 105 -14.69 12.33 5.51
C ARG A 105 -13.36 11.62 5.74
N ILE A 106 -12.25 12.05 5.15
CA ILE A 106 -10.93 11.46 5.47
C ILE A 106 -10.42 12.02 6.81
N LYS A 107 -11.09 11.61 7.89
CA LYS A 107 -10.61 11.78 9.25
C LYS A 107 -9.46 10.80 9.48
N ARG A 108 -8.38 11.33 10.05
CA ARG A 108 -7.18 10.61 10.46
C ARG A 108 -7.59 9.48 11.41
N THR A 109 -7.57 8.25 10.93
CA THR A 109 -7.64 7.07 11.80
C THR A 109 -6.30 6.35 11.69
N PHE A 110 -5.43 6.61 12.66
CA PHE A 110 -4.27 5.79 12.99
C PHE A 110 -4.41 5.36 14.45
#